data_AF-A0A357MCH2-F1
#
_entry.id   AF-A0A357MCH2-F1
#
_cell.length_a   1.000
_cell.length_b   1.000
_cell.length_c   1.000
_cell.angle_alpha   90.00
_cell.angle_beta   90.00
_cell.angle_gamma   90.00
#
_symmetry.space_group_name_H-M   'P 1'
#
loop_
_entity.id
_entity.type
_entity.pdbx_description
1 polymer ?
#
loop_
_entity_poly.entity_id
_entity_poly.type
_entity_poly.pdbx_seq_one_letter_code
_entity_poly.pdbx_strand_id
1 'polypeptide(L)'
;MQTTDYTPDTGIDLYFTQKAGKLNKTIIELENMQLQLNMFNQFSDGLQEKLLLDTLDSLKQTDNAAATASLDALSQMWMQGDEPSLVAMTQAVAKEPEYYKGLVSDRNANMVKHVKEYLNSDKKATYLVVVGALHMLGDDGIVTQLQKDGFNVVKQ
;
A
#
# COMPACT_ATOMS: atom_id res chain seq x y z
N MET A 1 -14.45 5.06 -21.20
CA MET A 1 -14.22 6.06 -20.13
C MET A 1 -14.60 5.41 -18.82
N GLN A 2 -13.76 5.52 -17.79
CA GLN A 2 -14.06 5.05 -16.43
C GLN A 2 -15.39 5.66 -15.97
N THR A 3 -16.37 4.84 -15.62
CA THR A 3 -17.62 5.27 -14.98
C THR A 3 -17.52 4.92 -13.51
N THR A 4 -16.82 5.75 -12.75
CA THR A 4 -16.73 5.64 -11.30
C THR A 4 -16.80 7.04 -10.71
N ASP A 5 -17.43 7.14 -9.53
CA ASP A 5 -17.44 8.39 -8.76
C ASP A 5 -16.09 8.66 -8.08
N TYR A 6 -15.14 7.69 -8.10
CA TYR A 6 -13.78 7.91 -7.64
C TYR A 6 -13.01 8.78 -8.64
N THR A 7 -12.43 9.86 -8.14
CA THR A 7 -11.60 10.75 -8.93
C THR A 7 -10.18 10.81 -8.35
N PRO A 8 -9.12 11.00 -9.16
CA PRO A 8 -7.76 11.07 -8.64
C PRO A 8 -7.56 12.16 -7.57
N ASP A 9 -8.34 13.24 -7.64
CA ASP A 9 -8.28 14.35 -6.68
C ASP A 9 -8.95 14.06 -5.33
N THR A 10 -9.72 12.97 -5.22
CA THR A 10 -10.37 12.52 -3.98
C THR A 10 -9.63 11.37 -3.28
N GLY A 11 -8.46 10.97 -3.79
CA GLY A 11 -7.63 9.93 -3.18
C GLY A 11 -7.12 10.30 -1.77
N ILE A 12 -7.02 9.30 -0.89
CA ILE A 12 -6.63 9.46 0.52
C ILE A 12 -5.21 10.06 0.66
N ASP A 13 -4.26 9.63 -0.16
CA ASP A 13 -2.89 10.14 -0.12
C ASP A 13 -2.82 11.63 -0.47
N LEU A 14 -3.53 12.04 -1.52
CA LEU A 14 -3.59 13.46 -1.91
C LEU A 14 -4.33 14.28 -0.86
N TYR A 15 -5.43 13.77 -0.31
CA TYR A 15 -6.17 14.42 0.76
C TYR A 15 -5.26 14.73 1.96
N PHE A 16 -4.52 13.74 2.47
CA PHE A 16 -3.64 13.95 3.62
C PHE A 16 -2.42 14.80 3.29
N THR A 17 -1.86 14.69 2.08
CA THR A 17 -0.76 15.56 1.62
C THR A 17 -1.18 17.02 1.60
N GLN A 18 -2.34 17.33 1.00
CA GLN A 18 -2.87 18.70 0.97
C GLN A 18 -3.23 19.20 2.37
N LYS A 19 -3.82 18.34 3.21
CA LYS A 19 -4.17 18.68 4.59
C LYS A 19 -2.93 18.96 5.44
N ALA A 20 -1.86 18.18 5.30
CA ALA A 20 -0.58 18.43 5.95
C ALA A 20 0.00 19.79 5.53
N GLY A 21 -0.02 20.11 4.24
CA GLY A 21 0.40 21.42 3.73
C GLY A 21 -0.40 22.57 4.33
N LYS A 22 -1.74 22.48 4.34
CA LYS A 22 -2.63 23.50 4.95
C LYS A 22 -2.38 23.69 6.45
N LEU A 23 -1.99 22.63 7.15
CA LEU A 23 -1.70 22.64 8.59
C LEU A 23 -0.23 22.88 8.92
N ASN A 24 0.61 23.19 7.92
CA ASN A 24 2.07 23.33 8.04
C ASN A 24 2.72 22.15 8.79
N LYS A 25 2.23 20.93 8.53
CA LYS A 25 2.82 19.70 9.07
C LYS A 25 3.97 19.25 8.18
N THR A 26 5.09 18.90 8.81
CA THR A 26 6.21 18.26 8.11
C THR A 26 5.76 16.88 7.63
N ILE A 27 5.89 16.63 6.33
CA ILE A 27 5.73 15.30 5.75
C ILE A 27 7.07 14.58 5.86
N ILE A 28 7.02 13.35 6.33
CA ILE A 28 8.17 12.46 6.46
C ILE A 28 7.90 11.27 5.57
N GLU A 29 8.79 11.04 4.62
CA GLU A 29 8.70 9.92 3.69
C GLU A 29 9.13 8.62 4.40
N LEU A 30 8.27 7.59 4.38
CA LEU A 30 8.66 6.24 4.79
C LEU A 30 9.42 5.49 3.70
N GLU A 31 9.25 5.94 2.45
CA GLU A 31 9.96 5.48 1.26
C GLU A 31 9.90 6.60 0.22
N ASN A 32 10.78 6.56 -0.78
CA ASN A 32 10.81 7.54 -1.85
C ASN A 32 10.58 6.86 -3.22
N MET A 33 10.27 7.68 -4.22
CA MET A 33 9.99 7.22 -5.58
C MET A 33 11.16 6.45 -6.21
N GLN A 34 12.41 6.83 -5.91
CA GLN A 34 13.59 6.14 -6.45
C GLN A 34 13.68 4.69 -5.94
N LEU A 35 13.36 4.45 -4.67
CA LEU A 35 13.33 3.09 -4.11
C LEU A 35 12.29 2.21 -4.82
N GLN A 36 11.10 2.76 -5.07
CA GLN A 36 10.05 2.02 -5.78
C GLN A 36 10.45 1.71 -7.23
N LEU A 37 10.97 2.70 -7.97
CA LEU A 37 11.42 2.50 -9.35
C LEU A 37 12.56 1.49 -9.45
N ASN A 38 13.53 1.55 -8.53
CA ASN A 38 14.63 0.60 -8.49
C ASN A 38 14.15 -0.82 -8.22
N MET A 39 13.15 -1.00 -7.35
CA MET A 39 12.54 -2.30 -7.10
C MET A 39 11.98 -2.93 -8.38
N PHE A 40 11.20 -2.17 -9.16
CA PHE A 40 10.68 -2.68 -10.45
C PHE A 40 11.81 -2.99 -11.45
N ASN A 41 12.85 -2.17 -11.51
CA ASN A 41 13.98 -2.37 -12.42
C ASN A 41 14.90 -3.54 -12.02
N GLN A 42 14.78 -4.04 -10.79
CA GLN A 42 15.56 -5.16 -10.28
C GLN A 42 14.85 -6.51 -10.40
N PHE A 43 13.58 -6.52 -10.84
CA PHE A 43 12.89 -7.76 -11.13
C PHE A 43 13.55 -8.52 -12.28
N SER A 44 13.47 -9.85 -12.22
CA SER A 44 13.94 -10.73 -13.27
C SER A 44 13.29 -10.42 -14.61
N ASP A 45 14.03 -10.61 -15.71
CA ASP A 45 13.50 -10.41 -17.08
C ASP A 45 12.21 -11.20 -17.30
N GLY A 46 12.13 -12.42 -16.76
CA GLY A 46 10.93 -13.26 -16.84
C GLY A 46 9.73 -12.68 -16.09
N LEU A 47 9.93 -12.10 -14.90
CA LEU A 47 8.86 -11.41 -14.20
C LEU A 47 8.44 -10.13 -14.93
N GLN A 48 9.39 -9.36 -15.45
CA GLN A 48 9.09 -8.14 -16.22
C GLN A 48 8.28 -8.46 -17.50
N GLU A 49 8.67 -9.49 -18.25
CA GLU A 49 7.91 -9.96 -19.42
C GLU A 49 6.49 -10.37 -19.03
N LYS A 50 6.35 -11.13 -17.94
CA LYS A 50 5.05 -11.56 -17.43
C LYS A 50 4.16 -10.36 -17.05
N LEU A 51 4.68 -9.39 -16.30
CA LEU A 51 3.94 -8.19 -15.91
C LEU A 51 3.50 -7.36 -17.13
N LEU A 52 4.32 -7.31 -18.18
CA LEU A 52 3.96 -6.67 -19.44
C LEU A 52 2.79 -7.40 -20.13
N LEU A 53 2.86 -8.73 -20.24
CA LEU A 53 1.79 -9.54 -20.83
C LEU A 53 0.48 -9.43 -20.04
N ASP A 54 0.56 -9.51 -18.70
CA ASP A 54 -0.59 -9.34 -17.81
C ASP A 54 -1.24 -7.95 -18.04
N THR A 55 -0.43 -6.89 -18.17
CA THR A 55 -0.91 -5.53 -18.46
C THR A 55 -1.60 -5.45 -19.82
N LEU A 56 -1.00 -6.03 -20.86
CA LEU A 56 -1.59 -6.05 -22.22
C LEU A 56 -2.91 -6.82 -22.25
N ASP A 57 -3.01 -7.92 -21.51
CA ASP A 57 -4.24 -8.70 -21.42
C ASP A 57 -5.32 -7.97 -20.63
N SER A 58 -4.96 -7.25 -19.55
CA SER A 58 -5.90 -6.35 -18.85
C SER A 58 -6.43 -5.24 -19.75
N LEU A 59 -5.59 -4.64 -20.61
CA LEU A 59 -6.03 -3.59 -21.54
C LEU A 59 -6.97 -4.09 -22.64
N LYS A 60 -6.89 -5.37 -23.01
CA LYS A 60 -7.83 -6.00 -23.96
C LYS A 60 -9.21 -6.24 -23.34
N GLN A 61 -9.32 -6.27 -22.01
CA GLN A 61 -10.61 -6.33 -21.33
C GLN A 61 -11.30 -4.98 -21.51
N THR A 62 -12.27 -4.92 -22.43
CA THR A 62 -13.03 -3.71 -22.75
C THR A 62 -14.05 -3.35 -21.67
N ASP A 63 -14.30 -4.25 -20.73
CA ASP A 63 -15.26 -4.06 -19.65
C ASP A 63 -14.63 -3.33 -18.45
N ASN A 64 -14.66 -2.00 -18.53
CA ASN A 64 -14.24 -1.13 -17.43
C ASN A 64 -15.09 -1.33 -16.16
N ALA A 65 -16.24 -2.00 -16.23
CA ALA A 65 -17.07 -2.28 -15.07
C ALA A 65 -16.37 -3.23 -14.08
N ALA A 66 -15.52 -4.15 -14.55
CA ALA A 66 -14.77 -5.05 -13.67
C ALA A 66 -13.71 -4.31 -12.85
N ALA A 67 -13.03 -3.33 -13.44
CA ALA A 67 -12.07 -2.48 -12.74
C ALA A 67 -12.76 -1.55 -11.71
N THR A 68 -13.89 -0.93 -12.08
CA THR A 68 -14.70 -0.13 -11.14
C THR A 68 -15.26 -0.98 -10.00
N ALA A 69 -15.84 -2.15 -10.30
CA ALA A 69 -16.36 -3.07 -9.30
C ALA A 69 -15.27 -3.55 -8.32
N SER A 70 -14.03 -3.67 -8.79
CA SER A 70 -12.88 -4.01 -7.94
C SER A 70 -12.51 -2.88 -6.97
N LEU A 71 -12.62 -1.61 -7.39
CA LEU A 71 -12.41 -0.46 -6.52
C LEU A 71 -13.53 -0.27 -5.51
N ASP A 72 -14.79 -0.45 -5.92
CA ASP A 72 -15.94 -0.40 -5.00
C ASP A 72 -15.86 -1.49 -3.93
N ALA A 73 -15.53 -2.72 -4.35
CA ALA A 73 -15.34 -3.83 -3.42
C ALA A 73 -14.22 -3.52 -2.41
N LEU A 74 -13.06 -3.03 -2.88
CA LEU A 74 -11.96 -2.64 -2.00
C LEU A 74 -12.37 -1.53 -1.01
N SER A 75 -13.05 -0.48 -1.51
CA SER A 75 -13.55 0.61 -0.66
C SER A 75 -14.53 0.11 0.40
N GLN A 76 -15.44 -0.81 0.03
CA GLN A 76 -16.39 -1.41 0.96
C GLN A 76 -15.68 -2.28 2.01
N MET A 77 -14.75 -3.15 1.60
CA MET A 77 -13.95 -3.97 2.53
C MET A 77 -13.20 -3.08 3.52
N TRP A 78 -12.60 -1.99 3.03
CA TRP A 78 -11.88 -1.03 3.85
C TRP A 78 -12.80 -0.32 4.86
N MET A 79 -13.93 0.22 4.41
CA MET A 79 -14.89 0.92 5.28
C MET A 79 -15.52 0.01 6.33
N GLN A 80 -15.74 -1.26 6.01
CA GLN A 80 -16.29 -2.25 6.94
C GLN A 80 -15.23 -2.86 7.87
N GLY A 81 -13.95 -2.62 7.61
CA GLY A 81 -12.86 -3.24 8.34
C GLY A 81 -12.81 -4.76 8.16
N ASP A 82 -13.17 -5.26 6.97
CA ASP A 82 -13.11 -6.68 6.61
C ASP A 82 -11.66 -7.11 6.36
N GLU A 83 -10.93 -7.31 7.44
CA GLU A 83 -9.51 -7.70 7.43
C GLU A 83 -9.25 -9.01 6.67
N PRO A 84 -10.03 -10.10 6.84
CA PRO A 84 -9.83 -11.32 6.07
C PRO A 84 -9.88 -11.09 4.56
N SER A 85 -10.86 -10.33 4.06
CA SER A 85 -10.98 -10.02 2.63
C SER A 85 -9.84 -9.12 2.14
N LEU A 86 -9.41 -8.14 2.93
CA LEU A 86 -8.27 -7.27 2.59
C LEU A 86 -6.94 -8.06 2.53
N VAL A 87 -6.74 -9.01 3.43
CA VAL A 87 -5.57 -9.90 3.42
C VAL A 87 -5.61 -10.82 2.20
N ALA A 88 -6.76 -11.43 1.89
CA ALA A 88 -6.91 -12.27 0.72
C ALA A 88 -6.67 -11.49 -0.59
N MET A 89 -7.15 -10.25 -0.67
CA MET A 89 -6.91 -9.38 -1.82
C MET A 89 -5.42 -9.05 -1.98
N THR A 90 -4.72 -8.77 -0.87
CA THR A 90 -3.27 -8.51 -0.88
C THR A 90 -2.50 -9.71 -1.43
N GLN A 91 -2.87 -10.93 -1.00
CA GLN A 91 -2.28 -12.17 -1.51
C GLN A 91 -2.57 -12.40 -2.99
N ALA A 92 -3.78 -12.05 -3.46
CA ALA A 92 -4.15 -12.18 -4.87
C ALA A 92 -3.40 -11.19 -5.78
N VAL A 93 -3.26 -9.93 -5.35
CA VAL A 93 -2.54 -8.87 -6.07
C VAL A 93 -1.06 -9.20 -6.23
N ALA A 94 -0.47 -9.82 -5.22
CA ALA A 94 0.95 -10.14 -5.17
C ALA A 94 1.20 -11.66 -5.15
N LYS A 95 0.53 -12.41 -6.02
CA LYS A 95 0.66 -13.89 -6.07
C LYS A 95 2.04 -14.39 -6.51
N GLU A 96 2.73 -13.61 -7.35
CA GLU A 96 4.06 -13.99 -7.86
C GLU A 96 5.12 -13.79 -6.76
N PRO A 97 5.89 -14.81 -6.37
CA PRO A 97 6.75 -14.71 -5.19
C PRO A 97 7.79 -13.58 -5.23
N GLU A 98 8.43 -13.36 -6.37
CA GLU A 98 9.39 -12.27 -6.55
C GLU A 98 8.71 -10.89 -6.47
N TYR A 99 7.51 -10.78 -7.07
CA TYR A 99 6.71 -9.57 -7.00
C TYR A 99 6.23 -9.28 -5.58
N TYR A 100 5.77 -10.31 -4.86
CA TYR A 100 5.41 -10.22 -3.44
C TYR A 100 6.58 -9.75 -2.59
N LYS A 101 7.75 -10.35 -2.80
CA LYS A 101 8.94 -10.02 -2.06
C LYS A 101 9.29 -8.53 -2.21
N GLY A 102 9.33 -8.02 -3.45
CA GLY A 102 9.67 -6.63 -3.71
C GLY A 102 8.57 -5.63 -3.35
N LEU A 103 7.32 -5.91 -3.71
CA LEU A 103 6.22 -4.96 -3.54
C LEU A 103 5.69 -4.90 -2.10
N VAL A 104 5.69 -6.04 -1.39
CA VAL A 104 5.09 -6.19 -0.06
C VAL A 104 6.16 -6.41 1.01
N SER A 105 6.82 -7.57 1.02
CA SER A 105 7.71 -7.96 2.14
C SER A 105 8.84 -6.95 2.39
N ASP A 106 9.67 -6.68 1.38
CA ASP A 106 10.85 -5.83 1.53
C ASP A 106 10.47 -4.37 1.84
N ARG A 107 9.43 -3.87 1.16
CA ARG A 107 8.91 -2.51 1.39
C ARG A 107 8.31 -2.36 2.78
N ASN A 108 7.49 -3.31 3.22
CA ASN A 108 6.89 -3.27 4.56
C ASN A 108 7.97 -3.33 5.64
N ALA A 109 8.98 -4.21 5.50
CA ALA A 109 10.09 -4.28 6.44
C ALA A 109 10.84 -2.92 6.53
N ASN A 110 11.08 -2.26 5.40
CA ASN A 110 11.71 -0.94 5.38
C ASN A 110 10.82 0.15 6.03
N MET A 111 9.52 0.15 5.73
CA MET A 111 8.57 1.08 6.36
C MET A 111 8.50 0.87 7.87
N VAL A 112 8.40 -0.37 8.34
CA VAL A 112 8.40 -0.73 9.77
C VAL A 112 9.67 -0.23 10.45
N LYS A 113 10.83 -0.41 9.82
CA LYS A 113 12.10 0.12 10.34
C LYS A 113 12.01 1.64 10.57
N HIS A 114 11.59 2.42 9.57
CA HIS A 114 11.45 3.87 9.72
C HIS A 114 10.40 4.25 10.78
N VAL A 115 9.25 3.57 10.81
CA VAL A 115 8.22 3.82 11.85
C VAL A 115 8.81 3.59 13.25
N LYS A 116 9.58 2.52 13.45
CA LYS A 116 10.26 2.22 14.72
C LYS A 116 11.28 3.29 15.11
N GLU A 117 12.05 3.80 14.14
CA GLU A 117 13.01 4.88 14.39
C GLU A 117 12.31 6.14 14.94
N TYR A 118 11.12 6.48 14.40
CA TYR A 118 10.34 7.60 14.90
C TYR A 118 9.69 7.34 16.26
N LEU A 119 9.09 6.16 16.45
CA LEU A 119 8.45 5.79 17.72
C LEU A 119 9.44 5.72 18.89
N ASN A 120 10.67 5.27 18.63
CA ASN A 120 11.73 5.17 19.63
C ASN A 120 12.59 6.43 19.75
N SER A 121 12.30 7.49 18.99
CA SER A 121 13.07 8.73 19.06
C SER A 121 12.81 9.49 20.36
N ASP A 122 13.83 10.22 20.84
CA ASP A 122 13.74 11.07 22.04
C ASP A 122 12.75 12.24 21.89
N LYS A 123 12.25 12.48 20.66
CA LYS A 123 11.35 13.59 20.34
C LYS A 123 9.98 13.46 21.03
N LYS A 124 9.60 12.26 21.51
CA LYS A 124 8.32 11.96 22.19
C LYS A 124 7.11 12.61 21.49
N ALA A 125 7.02 12.42 20.18
CA ALA A 125 5.97 13.02 19.35
C ALA A 125 4.94 11.97 18.91
N THR A 126 3.73 12.43 18.61
CA THR A 126 2.69 11.63 17.96
C THR A 126 2.79 11.77 16.45
N TYR A 127 2.81 10.64 15.75
CA TYR A 127 2.89 10.58 14.29
C TYR A 127 1.60 10.01 13.72
N LEU A 128 1.16 10.57 12.60
CA LEU A 128 0.16 9.94 11.74
C LEU A 128 0.91 9.29 10.58
N VAL A 129 0.74 7.97 10.44
CA VAL A 129 1.31 7.20 9.32
C VAL A 129 0.19 6.92 8.32
N VAL A 130 0.43 7.25 7.05
CA VAL A 130 -0.50 7.01 5.95
C VAL A 130 0.21 6.10 4.94
N VAL A 131 -0.38 4.94 4.67
CA VAL A 131 0.13 3.92 3.75
C VAL A 131 -1.05 3.24 3.04
N GLY A 132 -0.80 2.67 1.86
CA GLY A 132 -1.81 1.90 1.14
C GLY A 132 -2.26 0.65 1.89
N ALA A 133 -3.50 0.23 1.66
CA ALA A 133 -4.12 -0.93 2.32
C ALA A 133 -3.28 -2.22 2.23
N LEU A 134 -2.61 -2.41 1.09
CA LEU A 134 -1.69 -3.52 0.82
C LEU A 134 -0.59 -3.71 1.90
N HIS A 135 -0.21 -2.62 2.56
CA HIS A 135 0.92 -2.59 3.50
C HIS A 135 0.51 -2.81 4.96
N MET A 136 -0.79 -2.80 5.26
CA MET A 136 -1.28 -2.73 6.65
C MET A 136 -1.38 -4.09 7.33
N LEU A 137 -1.97 -5.08 6.64
CA LEU A 137 -2.42 -6.36 7.22
C LEU A 137 -1.63 -7.56 6.65
N GLY A 138 -1.87 -8.75 7.20
CA GLY A 138 -1.21 -10.00 6.79
C GLY A 138 0.10 -10.25 7.52
N ASP A 139 0.76 -11.38 7.22
CA ASP A 139 1.94 -11.84 7.98
C ASP A 139 3.12 -10.86 7.95
N ASP A 140 3.29 -10.20 6.80
CA ASP A 140 4.29 -9.17 6.55
C ASP A 140 3.70 -7.74 6.63
N GLY A 141 2.46 -7.58 7.09
CA GLY A 141 1.85 -6.26 7.28
C GLY A 141 2.54 -5.43 8.36
N ILE A 142 2.52 -4.11 8.22
CA ILE A 142 3.14 -3.17 9.19
C ILE A 142 2.59 -3.40 10.60
N VAL A 143 1.27 -3.58 10.75
CA VAL A 143 0.63 -3.83 12.05
C VAL A 143 1.18 -5.10 12.70
N THR A 144 1.21 -6.19 11.93
CA THR A 144 1.69 -7.50 12.39
C THR A 144 3.16 -7.43 12.80
N GLN A 145 4.01 -6.78 12.00
CA GLN A 145 5.43 -6.64 12.30
C GLN A 145 5.67 -5.80 13.57
N LEU A 146 4.95 -4.69 13.74
CA LEU A 146 5.04 -3.88 14.97
C LEU A 146 4.61 -4.66 16.22
N GLN A 147 3.53 -5.44 16.13
CA GLN A 147 3.10 -6.31 17.25
C GLN A 147 4.16 -7.37 17.59
N LYS A 148 4.73 -8.04 16.57
CA LYS A 148 5.83 -9.00 16.74
C LYS A 148 7.05 -8.37 17.41
N ASP A 149 7.31 -7.09 17.14
CA ASP A 149 8.40 -6.31 17.74
C ASP A 149 8.08 -5.76 19.14
N GLY A 150 6.93 -6.13 19.72
CA GLY A 150 6.56 -5.79 21.11
C GLY A 150 5.87 -4.44 21.27
N PHE A 151 5.48 -3.78 20.18
CA PHE A 151 4.68 -2.55 20.26
C PHE A 151 3.23 -2.88 20.64
N ASN A 152 2.65 -2.07 21.53
CA ASN A 152 1.23 -2.15 21.82
C ASN A 152 0.43 -1.52 20.67
N VAL A 153 -0.28 -2.34 19.91
CA VAL A 153 -1.14 -1.89 18.81
C VAL A 153 -2.61 -2.06 19.20
N VAL A 154 -3.35 -0.96 19.16
CA VAL A 154 -4.78 -0.92 19.50
C VAL A 154 -5.56 -0.49 18.26
N LYS A 155 -6.49 -1.33 17.83
CA LYS A 155 -7.48 -0.97 16.80
C LYS A 155 -8.49 0.00 17.41
N GLN A 156 -8.69 1.14 16.76
CA GLN A 156 -9.63 2.19 17.16
C GLN A 156 -10.94 2.08 16.39
#